data_AF-A0A7W8LP10-F1
#
_entry.id   AF-A0A7W8LP10-F1
#
_cell.length_a   1.000
_cell.length_b   1.000
_cell.length_c   1.000
_cell.angle_alpha   90.00
_cell.angle_beta   90.00
_cell.angle_gamma   90.00
#
_symmetry.space_group_name_H-M   'P 1'
#
loop_
_entity.id
_entity.type
_entity.pdbx_description
1 polymer ?
#
loop_
_entity_poly.entity_id
_entity_poly.type
_entity_poly.pdbx_seq_one_letter_code
_entity_poly.pdbx_strand_id
1 'polypeptide(L)'
;MLRAAMWLTALVFVPAGLFLYFLPPGVAGVLGVSPLWLARVAGGLVLAWGLLLLAASARPDALGVGALAGGNLLTVAALVPPALRLGDALPTAVRTVMLGLSLLLALLAVVGLLAPPARRRGL
;
A
#
# COMPACT_ATOMS: atom_id res chain seq x y z
N MET A 1 8.13 15.59 6.90
CA MET A 1 8.41 14.47 5.95
C MET A 1 7.63 13.22 6.30
N LEU A 2 7.81 12.62 7.48
CA LEU A 2 7.14 11.36 7.85
C LEU A 2 5.60 11.41 7.79
N ARG A 3 4.99 12.49 8.26
CA ARG A 3 3.54 12.74 8.12
C ARG A 3 3.08 12.70 6.66
N ALA A 4 3.84 13.32 5.75
CA ALA A 4 3.51 13.35 4.32
C ALA A 4 3.63 11.97 3.69
N ALA A 5 4.65 11.18 4.08
CA ALA A 5 4.80 9.79 3.63
C ALA A 5 3.61 8.92 4.06
N MET A 6 3.15 9.07 5.31
CA MET A 6 1.95 8.39 5.82
C MET A 6 0.69 8.78 5.05
N TRP A 7 0.49 10.08 4.80
CA TRP A 7 -0.62 10.58 4.00
C TRP A 7 -0.59 10.06 2.57
N LEU A 8 0.58 10.06 1.93
CA LEU A 8 0.71 9.62 0.54
C LEU A 8 0.48 8.12 0.39
N THR A 9 1.01 7.30 1.31
CA THR A 9 0.68 5.87 1.34
C THR A 9 -0.80 5.66 1.59
N ALA A 10 -1.41 6.38 2.54
CA ALA A 10 -2.84 6.24 2.80
C ALA A 10 -3.71 6.64 1.60
N LEU A 11 -3.31 7.66 0.84
CA LEU A 11 -3.98 8.08 -0.39
C LEU A 11 -3.97 6.97 -1.45
N VAL A 12 -3.01 6.05 -1.41
CA VAL A 12 -2.97 4.87 -2.27
C VAL A 12 -3.80 3.73 -1.66
N PHE A 13 -3.60 3.43 -0.38
CA PHE A 13 -4.17 2.25 0.27
C PHE A 13 -5.67 2.38 0.54
N VAL A 14 -6.16 3.56 0.91
CA VAL A 14 -7.60 3.75 1.19
C VAL A 14 -8.45 3.51 -0.06
N PRO A 15 -8.18 4.14 -1.23
CA PRO A 15 -8.92 3.87 -2.45
C PRO A 15 -8.75 2.43 -2.94
N ALA A 16 -7.52 1.88 -2.89
CA ALA A 16 -7.27 0.51 -3.31
C ALA A 16 -8.03 -0.51 -2.44
N GLY A 17 -8.02 -0.31 -1.12
CA GLY A 17 -8.74 -1.16 -0.18
C GLY A 17 -10.25 -1.09 -0.37
N LEU A 18 -10.81 0.11 -0.54
CA LEU A 18 -12.24 0.30 -0.86
C LEU A 18 -12.61 -0.40 -2.16
N PHE A 19 -11.82 -0.21 -3.22
CA PHE A 19 -12.08 -0.83 -4.52
C PHE A 19 -12.05 -2.36 -4.44
N LEU A 20 -11.08 -2.94 -3.74
CA LEU A 20 -11.00 -4.39 -3.53
C LEU A 20 -12.15 -4.92 -2.67
N TYR A 21 -12.56 -4.17 -1.64
CA TYR A 21 -13.68 -4.56 -0.78
C TYR A 21 -15.01 -4.57 -1.54
N PHE A 22 -15.23 -3.57 -2.39
CA PHE A 22 -16.41 -3.44 -3.23
C PHE A 22 -16.18 -3.91 -4.67
N LEU A 23 -15.25 -4.86 -4.88
CA LEU A 23 -14.84 -5.29 -6.21
C LEU A 23 -16.06 -5.72 -7.04
N PRO A 24 -16.36 -5.04 -8.16
CA PRO A 24 -17.52 -5.38 -8.97
C PRO A 24 -17.40 -6.81 -9.51
N PRO A 25 -18.47 -7.63 -9.51
CA PRO A 25 -18.41 -9.02 -9.99
C PRO A 25 -17.89 -9.15 -11.43
N GLY A 26 -18.23 -8.19 -12.30
CA GLY A 26 -17.72 -8.17 -13.68
C GLY A 26 -16.20 -8.01 -13.75
N VAL A 27 -15.62 -7.14 -12.92
CA VAL A 27 -14.15 -6.96 -12.83
C VAL A 27 -13.50 -8.20 -12.23
N ALA A 28 -14.10 -8.78 -11.20
CA ALA A 28 -13.60 -10.02 -10.59
C ALA A 28 -13.57 -11.18 -11.60
N GLY A 29 -14.61 -11.31 -12.44
CA GLY A 29 -14.67 -12.32 -13.51
C GLY A 29 -13.57 -12.14 -14.56
N VAL A 30 -13.32 -10.90 -15.00
CA VAL A 30 -12.24 -10.59 -15.97
C VAL A 30 -10.86 -10.85 -15.39
N LEU A 31 -10.65 -10.53 -14.11
CA LEU A 31 -9.37 -10.72 -13.43
C LEU A 31 -9.16 -12.15 -12.87
N GLY A 32 -10.13 -13.05 -13.07
CA GLY A 32 -10.05 -14.43 -12.54
C GLY A 32 -10.01 -14.50 -11.01
N VAL A 33 -10.52 -13.48 -10.32
CA VAL A 33 -10.47 -13.39 -8.86
C VAL A 33 -11.56 -14.27 -8.25
N SER A 34 -11.18 -15.46 -7.81
CA SER A 34 -12.06 -16.35 -7.05
C SER A 34 -11.29 -17.03 -5.91
N PRO A 35 -11.89 -17.18 -4.72
CA PRO A 35 -13.24 -16.73 -4.34
C PRO A 35 -13.30 -15.23 -4.00
N LEU A 36 -14.44 -14.58 -4.26
CA LEU A 36 -14.56 -13.11 -4.15
C LEU A 36 -14.42 -12.59 -2.71
N TRP A 37 -14.70 -13.43 -1.70
CA TRP A 37 -14.48 -13.06 -0.30
C TRP A 37 -13.00 -12.77 0.00
N LEU A 38 -12.06 -13.43 -0.68
CA LEU A 38 -10.63 -13.22 -0.45
C LEU A 38 -10.21 -11.80 -0.88
N ALA A 39 -10.74 -11.33 -2.01
CA ALA A 39 -10.56 -9.95 -2.46
C ALA A 39 -11.14 -8.96 -1.46
N ARG A 40 -12.31 -9.28 -0.87
CA ARG A 40 -12.92 -8.43 0.16
C ARG A 40 -12.09 -8.36 1.43
N VAL A 41 -11.58 -9.50 1.90
CA VAL A 41 -10.70 -9.54 3.09
C VAL A 41 -9.42 -8.76 2.84
N ALA A 42 -8.78 -8.96 1.68
CA ALA A 42 -7.59 -8.19 1.30
C ALA A 42 -7.90 -6.70 1.22
N GLY A 43 -9.03 -6.32 0.61
CA GLY A 43 -9.48 -4.93 0.53
C GLY A 43 -9.74 -4.30 1.90
N GLY A 44 -10.42 -5.02 2.79
CA GLY A 44 -10.65 -4.59 4.17
C GLY A 44 -9.35 -4.41 4.95
N LEU A 45 -8.39 -5.32 4.79
CA LEU A 45 -7.08 -5.21 5.43
C LEU A 45 -6.28 -4.01 4.92
N VAL A 46 -6.22 -3.82 3.61
CA VAL A 46 -5.52 -2.68 2.98
C VAL A 46 -6.18 -1.35 3.37
N LEU A 47 -7.52 -1.31 3.41
CA LEU A 47 -8.28 -0.13 3.85
C LEU A 47 -7.97 0.19 5.32
N ALA A 48 -8.08 -0.80 6.21
CA ALA A 48 -7.77 -0.63 7.63
C ALA A 48 -6.34 -0.14 7.84
N TRP A 49 -5.39 -0.66 7.06
CA TRP A 49 -4.00 -0.22 7.08
C TRP A 49 -3.83 1.24 6.64
N GLY A 50 -4.52 1.65 5.57
CA GLY A 50 -4.54 3.04 5.11
C GLY A 50 -5.12 4.00 6.15
N LEU A 51 -6.22 3.62 6.81
CA LEU A 51 -6.84 4.38 7.89
C LEU A 51 -5.93 4.48 9.12
N LEU A 52 -5.24 3.39 9.47
CA LEU A 52 -4.22 3.37 10.52
C LEU A 52 -3.11 4.39 10.21
N LEU A 53 -2.62 4.45 8.97
CA LEU A 53 -1.59 5.41 8.57
C LEU A 53 -2.09 6.86 8.60
N LEU A 54 -3.35 7.11 8.23
CA LEU A 54 -3.95 8.45 8.42
C LEU A 54 -3.99 8.84 9.89
N ALA A 55 -4.41 7.94 10.78
CA ALA A 55 -4.42 8.19 12.21
C ALA A 55 -3.00 8.42 12.76
N ALA A 56 -2.04 7.56 12.39
CA ALA A 56 -0.63 7.67 12.79
C ALA A 56 0.02 8.96 12.28
N SER A 57 -0.47 9.53 11.17
CA SER A 57 0.04 10.79 10.62
C SER A 57 -0.10 11.97 11.60
N ALA A 58 -1.11 11.94 12.50
CA ALA A 58 -1.32 12.97 13.50
C ALA A 58 -0.18 13.01 14.53
N ARG A 59 0.32 11.84 14.96
CA ARG A 59 1.47 11.70 15.85
C ARG A 59 2.34 10.52 15.38
N PRO A 60 3.27 10.77 14.46
CA PRO A 60 4.12 9.72 13.91
C PRO A 60 5.03 9.14 14.99
N ASP A 61 4.77 7.90 15.39
CA ASP A 61 5.53 7.13 16.36
C ASP A 61 6.21 5.92 15.71
N ALA A 62 6.98 5.15 16.48
CA ALA A 62 7.73 4.02 15.96
C ALA A 62 6.82 2.93 15.37
N LEU A 63 5.62 2.74 15.92
CA LEU A 63 4.63 1.80 15.38
C LEU A 63 4.10 2.27 14.02
N GLY A 64 3.77 3.55 13.88
CA GLY A 64 3.36 4.14 12.60
C GLY A 64 4.46 4.07 11.54
N VAL A 65 5.73 4.26 11.92
CA VAL A 65 6.88 4.07 11.01
C VAL A 65 7.00 2.62 10.57
N GLY A 66 6.89 1.67 11.50
CA GLY A 66 6.92 0.25 11.21
C GLY A 66 5.77 -0.17 10.28
N ALA A 67 4.56 0.33 10.53
CA ALA A 67 3.39 0.09 9.70
C ALA A 67 3.55 0.67 8.28
N LEU A 68 4.12 1.88 8.16
CA LEU A 68 4.42 2.53 6.88
C LEU A 68 5.43 1.72 6.08
N ALA A 69 6.58 1.42 6.66
CA ALA A 69 7.67 0.72 5.98
C ALA A 69 7.26 -0.72 5.63
N GLY A 70 6.70 -1.46 6.60
CA GLY A 70 6.27 -2.84 6.41
C GLY A 70 5.18 -2.95 5.34
N GLY A 71 4.11 -2.15 5.44
CA GLY A 71 3.02 -2.19 4.47
C GLY A 71 3.47 -1.84 3.05
N ASN A 72 4.30 -0.79 2.90
CA ASN A 72 4.84 -0.40 1.60
C ASN A 72 5.74 -1.49 1.02
N LEU A 73 6.70 -2.02 1.78
CA LEU A 73 7.65 -3.02 1.28
C LEU A 73 6.97 -4.35 0.94
N LEU A 74 5.98 -4.78 1.72
CA LEU A 74 5.16 -5.96 1.41
C LEU A 74 4.39 -5.77 0.10
N THR A 75 3.83 -4.57 -0.11
CA THR A 75 3.11 -4.24 -1.36
C THR A 75 4.07 -4.23 -2.55
N VAL A 76 5.26 -3.66 -2.41
CA VAL A 76 6.31 -3.70 -3.44
C VAL A 76 6.69 -5.13 -3.78
N ALA A 77 6.90 -5.98 -2.76
CA ALA A 77 7.23 -7.39 -2.94
C ALA A 77 6.12 -8.17 -3.68
N ALA A 78 4.86 -7.77 -3.54
CA ALA A 78 3.74 -8.35 -4.26
C ALA A 78 3.64 -7.86 -5.72
N LEU A 79 3.97 -6.59 -5.98
CA LEU A 79 3.78 -5.96 -7.29
C LEU A 79 4.96 -6.18 -8.27
N VAL A 80 6.20 -6.17 -7.79
CA VAL A 80 7.38 -6.23 -8.67
C VAL A 80 7.50 -7.56 -9.42
N PRO A 81 7.38 -8.75 -8.78
CA PRO A 81 7.53 -10.02 -9.48
C PRO A 81 6.59 -10.19 -10.68
N PRO A 82 5.26 -9.98 -10.57
CA PRO A 82 4.38 -10.09 -11.73
C PRO A 82 4.67 -9.02 -12.79
N ALA A 83 5.01 -7.78 -12.40
CA ALA A 83 5.34 -6.72 -13.36
C ALA A 83 6.60 -7.00 -14.20
N LEU A 84 7.52 -7.82 -13.69
CA LEU A 84 8.73 -8.23 -14.41
C LEU A 84 8.56 -9.56 -15.16
N ARG A 85 7.84 -10.53 -14.57
CA ARG A 85 7.73 -11.89 -15.11
C ARG A 85 6.59 -12.08 -16.09
N LEU A 86 5.54 -11.25 -16.01
CA LEU A 86 4.36 -11.33 -16.88
C LEU A 86 4.39 -10.26 -17.97
N GLY A 87 5.58 -9.83 -18.40
CA GLY A 87 5.79 -8.66 -19.24
C GLY A 87 4.95 -8.62 -20.52
N ASP A 88 4.83 -9.74 -21.23
CA ASP A 88 4.06 -9.83 -22.48
C ASP A 88 2.56 -10.08 -22.26
N ALA A 89 2.18 -10.53 -21.06
CA ALA A 89 0.79 -10.79 -20.69
C ALA A 89 0.11 -9.56 -20.06
N LEU A 90 0.88 -8.59 -19.57
CA LEU A 90 0.38 -7.35 -18.97
C LEU A 90 0.38 -6.21 -20.00
N PRO A 91 -0.74 -5.47 -20.15
CA PRO A 91 -0.73 -4.23 -20.91
C PRO A 91 0.36 -3.28 -20.41
N THR A 92 1.11 -2.66 -21.32
CA THR A 92 2.26 -1.80 -20.98
C THR A 92 1.91 -0.72 -19.96
N ALA A 93 0.73 -0.10 -20.08
CA ALA A 93 0.25 0.89 -19.13
C ALA A 93 0.11 0.34 -17.70
N VAL A 94 -0.43 -0.86 -17.54
CA VAL A 94 -0.61 -1.52 -16.24
C VAL A 94 0.75 -1.83 -15.62
N ARG A 95 1.66 -2.40 -16.42
CA ARG A 95 3.04 -2.68 -15.98
C ARG A 95 3.75 -1.41 -15.51
N THR A 96 3.67 -0.32 -16.27
CA THR A 96 4.27 0.97 -15.89
C THR A 96 3.69 1.51 -14.59
N VAL A 97 2.37 1.45 -14.41
CA VAL A 97 1.72 1.87 -13.16
C VAL A 97 2.19 1.01 -11.98
N MET A 98 2.26 -0.32 -12.13
CA MET A 98 2.74 -1.21 -11.07
C MET A 98 4.17 -0.89 -10.65
N LEU A 99 5.08 -0.68 -11.61
CA LEU A 99 6.48 -0.34 -11.33
C LEU A 99 6.62 1.06 -10.73
N GLY A 100 5.87 2.04 -11.24
CA GLY A 100 5.85 3.40 -10.71
C GLY A 100 5.33 3.46 -9.27
N LEU A 101 4.24 2.75 -8.97
CA LEU A 101 3.73 2.60 -7.61
C LEU A 101 4.74 1.89 -6.71
N SER A 102 5.38 0.83 -7.21
CA SER A 102 6.40 0.10 -6.44
C SER A 102 7.58 1.01 -6.08
N LEU A 103 8.07 1.81 -7.03
CA LEU A 103 9.13 2.77 -6.78
C LEU A 103 8.71 3.81 -5.74
N LEU A 104 7.51 4.40 -5.89
CA LEU A 104 6.99 5.38 -4.95
C LEU A 104 6.89 4.81 -3.53
N LEU A 105 6.28 3.64 -3.37
CA LEU A 105 6.10 3.01 -2.06
C LEU A 105 7.44 2.62 -1.43
N ALA A 106 8.40 2.13 -2.22
CA ALA A 106 9.75 1.84 -1.74
C ALA A 106 10.46 3.10 -1.24
N LEU A 107 10.37 4.21 -1.97
CA LEU A 107 10.94 5.49 -1.53
C LEU A 107 10.28 5.99 -0.24
N LEU A 108 8.96 5.90 -0.12
CA LEU A 108 8.23 6.28 1.10
C LEU A 108 8.62 5.40 2.30
N ALA A 109 8.85 4.10 2.07
CA ALA A 109 9.33 3.17 3.10
C ALA A 109 10.74 3.56 3.58
N VAL A 110 11.65 3.85 2.65
CA VAL A 110 13.01 4.30 2.97
C VAL A 110 12.99 5.62 3.74
N VAL A 111 12.16 6.58 3.33
CA VAL A 111 11.96 7.84 4.06
C VAL A 111 11.45 7.57 5.48
N GLY A 112 10.54 6.61 5.66
CA GLY A 112 10.07 6.18 6.96
C GLY A 112 11.18 5.63 7.85
N LEU A 113 11.98 4.70 7.31
CA LEU A 113 13.08 4.03 8.03
C LEU A 113 14.23 4.97 8.39
N LEU A 114 14.50 5.98 7.55
CA LEU A 114 15.54 6.98 7.79
C LEU A 114 15.07 8.15 8.66
N ALA A 115 13.77 8.25 8.96
CA ALA A 115 13.25 9.32 9.81
C ALA A 115 13.75 9.15 11.26
N PRO A 116 14.27 10.22 11.89
CA PRO A 116 14.74 10.13 13.26
C PRO A 116 13.59 9.77 14.19
N PRO A 117 13.82 8.89 15.19
CA PRO A 117 12.80 8.51 16.14
C PRO A 117 12.27 9.75 16.86
N ALA A 118 10.94 9.89 16.88
CA ALA A 118 10.29 10.96 17.63
C ALA A 118 10.74 10.86 19.10
N ARG A 119 11.51 11.85 19.58
CA ARG A 119 11.93 11.90 20.99
C ARG A 119 10.69 11.79 21.85
N ARG A 120 10.61 10.73 22.67
CA ARG A 120 9.73 10.72 23.84
C ARG A 120 10.16 11.92 24.68
N ARG A 121 9.41 13.03 24.63
CA ARG A 121 9.46 14.01 25.72
C ARG A 121 8.90 13.26 26.92
N GLY A 122 9.81 12.77 27.76
CA GLY A 122 9.47 12.18 29.04
C GLY A 122 8.61 13.16 29.82
N LEU A 123 7.56 12.62 30.42
CA LEU A 123 6.86 13.25 31.53
C LEU A 123 7.84 13.40 32.70
#